data_AF-A0A943DH67-F1
#
_entry.id   AF-A0A943DH67-F1
#
_cell.length_a   1.000
_cell.length_b   1.000
_cell.length_c   1.000
_cell.angle_alpha   90.00
_cell.angle_beta   90.00
_cell.angle_gamma   90.00
#
_symmetry.space_group_name_H-M   'P 1'
#
loop_
_entity.id
_entity.type
_entity.pdbx_description
1 polymer ?
#
loop_
_entity_poly.entity_id
_entity_poly.type
_entity_poly.pdbx_seq_one_letter_code
_entity_poly.pdbx_strand_id
1 'polypeptide(L)'
;MSYDDIIEVLAAALLEKANEVGCLEVLDGFSQRPDTEIEVSAPISEEMLALPLDKQEWPEECVPILKESGAATLGELVEYLNHCTATGKKLNISEDAATAMFPALITFCYDAADMNGKRFFWEYILESNSLVFEDAE
;
A
#
# COMPACT_ATOMS: atom_id res chain seq x y z
N MET A 1 4.12 5.62 -29.75
CA MET A 1 3.79 5.57 -28.33
C MET A 1 4.77 4.59 -27.72
N SER A 2 5.65 5.07 -26.86
CA SER A 2 6.62 4.24 -26.14
C SER A 2 5.90 3.41 -25.06
N TYR A 3 6.59 2.42 -24.50
CA TYR A 3 6.09 1.67 -23.34
C TYR A 3 5.85 2.62 -22.16
N ASP A 4 6.78 3.55 -21.93
CA ASP A 4 6.72 4.57 -20.89
C ASP A 4 5.50 5.49 -21.07
N ASP A 5 5.19 5.89 -22.31
CA ASP A 5 4.00 6.71 -22.62
C ASP A 5 2.69 5.98 -22.26
N ILE A 6 2.66 4.65 -22.42
CA ILE A 6 1.48 3.81 -22.11
C ILE A 6 1.31 3.71 -20.58
N ILE A 7 2.40 3.46 -19.86
CA ILE A 7 2.40 3.37 -18.40
C ILE A 7 1.93 4.68 -17.79
N GLU A 8 2.43 5.83 -18.25
CA GLU A 8 2.03 7.13 -17.74
C GLU A 8 0.52 7.40 -17.92
N VAL A 9 -0.02 7.07 -19.10
CA VAL A 9 -1.46 7.24 -19.40
C VAL A 9 -2.33 6.33 -18.55
N LEU A 10 -1.94 5.06 -18.40
CA LEU A 10 -2.67 4.11 -17.56
C LEU A 10 -2.61 4.50 -16.08
N ALA A 11 -1.45 4.93 -15.59
CA ALA A 11 -1.27 5.40 -14.22
C ALA A 11 -2.16 6.61 -13.93
N ALA A 12 -2.27 7.55 -14.88
CA ALA A 12 -3.17 8.71 -14.74
C ALA A 12 -4.65 8.30 -14.67
N ALA A 13 -5.08 7.33 -15.48
CA ALA A 13 -6.46 6.82 -15.46
C ALA A 13 -6.79 6.09 -14.15
N LEU A 14 -5.85 5.31 -13.62
CA LEU A 14 -6.00 4.64 -12.32
C LEU A 14 -6.04 5.63 -11.17
N LEU A 15 -5.21 6.68 -11.23
CA LEU A 15 -5.25 7.79 -10.27
C LEU A 15 -6.60 8.48 -10.25
N GLU A 16 -7.15 8.80 -11.43
CA GLU A 16 -8.48 9.41 -11.56
C GLU A 16 -9.55 8.49 -10.95
N LYS A 17 -9.55 7.20 -11.32
CA LYS A 17 -10.48 6.22 -10.76
C LYS A 17 -10.33 6.08 -9.24
N ALA A 18 -9.11 6.05 -8.72
CA ALA A 18 -8.84 5.94 -7.29
C ALA A 18 -9.29 7.19 -6.51
N ASN A 19 -9.33 8.36 -7.15
CA ASN A 19 -9.91 9.55 -6.54
C ASN A 19 -11.45 9.47 -6.43
N GLU A 20 -12.11 8.64 -7.25
CA GLU A 20 -13.56 8.44 -7.21
C GLU A 20 -13.98 7.33 -6.25
N VAL A 21 -13.29 6.18 -6.30
CA VAL A 21 -13.70 4.95 -5.57
C VAL A 21 -12.72 4.52 -4.47
N GLY A 22 -11.58 5.20 -4.34
CA GLY A 22 -10.52 4.84 -3.40
C GLY A 22 -9.48 3.88 -3.99
N CYS A 23 -8.24 3.95 -3.49
CA CYS A 23 -7.13 3.15 -4.02
C CYS A 23 -7.33 1.64 -3.84
N LEU A 24 -7.91 1.20 -2.71
CA LEU A 24 -8.14 -0.21 -2.44
C LEU A 24 -9.15 -0.84 -3.41
N GLU A 25 -10.21 -0.13 -3.78
CA GLU A 25 -11.20 -0.63 -4.75
C GLU A 25 -10.61 -0.76 -6.17
N VAL A 26 -9.69 0.16 -6.53
CA VAL A 26 -8.93 0.04 -7.78
C VAL A 26 -7.96 -1.14 -7.74
N LEU A 27 -7.25 -1.35 -6.62
CA LEU A 27 -6.35 -2.48 -6.42
C LEU A 27 -7.07 -3.83 -6.43
N ASP A 28 -8.26 -3.93 -5.83
CA ASP A 28 -9.07 -5.14 -5.84
C ASP A 28 -9.43 -5.58 -7.28
N GLY A 29 -9.60 -4.61 -8.18
CA GLY A 29 -9.80 -4.85 -9.61
C GLY A 29 -8.61 -5.49 -10.33
N PHE A 30 -7.38 -5.41 -9.80
CA PHE A 30 -6.21 -6.08 -10.34
C PHE A 30 -6.09 -7.56 -9.92
N SER A 31 -6.81 -7.98 -8.89
CA SER A 31 -6.70 -9.32 -8.29
C SER A 31 -7.16 -10.49 -9.18
N GLN A 32 -7.65 -10.22 -10.41
CA GLN A 32 -8.20 -11.25 -11.31
C GLN A 32 -7.16 -12.22 -11.91
N ARG A 33 -5.90 -12.22 -11.43
CA ARG A 33 -4.94 -13.32 -11.62
C ARG A 33 -4.86 -14.15 -10.34
N PRO A 34 -5.78 -15.12 -10.13
CA PRO A 34 -5.95 -15.83 -8.85
C PRO A 34 -4.73 -16.68 -8.40
N ASP A 35 -3.70 -16.83 -9.24
CA ASP A 35 -2.51 -17.65 -8.95
C ASP A 35 -1.20 -16.85 -8.85
N THR A 36 -1.26 -15.52 -8.75
CA THR A 36 -0.06 -14.68 -8.55
C THR A 36 -0.27 -13.77 -7.35
N GLU A 37 0.47 -14.01 -6.27
CA GLU A 37 0.55 -13.07 -5.15
C GLU A 37 1.05 -11.74 -5.71
N ILE A 38 0.19 -10.71 -5.63
CA ILE A 38 0.63 -9.35 -5.91
C ILE A 38 1.50 -8.93 -4.73
N GLU A 39 2.82 -9.07 -4.86
CA GLU A 39 3.77 -8.43 -3.94
C GLU A 39 3.72 -6.92 -4.17
N VAL A 40 2.80 -6.23 -3.49
CA VAL A 40 2.81 -4.76 -3.44
C VAL A 40 3.89 -4.31 -2.45
N SER A 41 5.14 -4.22 -2.91
CA SER A 41 6.13 -3.42 -2.18
C SER A 41 6.04 -1.96 -2.63
N ALA A 42 5.09 -1.21 -2.09
CA ALA A 42 5.08 0.23 -2.30
C ALA A 42 6.41 0.81 -1.77
N PRO A 43 7.16 1.60 -2.57
CA PRO A 43 8.38 2.23 -2.10
C PRO A 43 8.02 3.24 -1.01
N ILE A 44 8.18 2.84 0.25
CA ILE A 44 8.03 3.74 1.40
C ILE A 44 9.22 4.69 1.38
N SER A 45 8.99 5.93 0.97
CA SER A 45 10.03 6.96 0.98
C SER A 45 10.39 7.37 2.41
N GLU A 46 11.55 8.01 2.62
CA GLU A 46 11.90 8.59 3.93
C GLU A 46 10.84 9.60 4.41
N GLU A 47 10.22 10.33 3.49
CA GLU A 47 9.13 11.26 3.79
C GLU A 47 7.87 10.52 4.27
N MET A 48 7.56 9.36 3.69
CA MET A 48 6.46 8.52 4.15
C MET A 48 6.72 7.96 5.56
N LEU A 49 7.96 7.60 5.89
CA LEU A 49 8.31 7.14 7.24
C LEU A 49 8.07 8.23 8.31
N ALA A 50 8.20 9.50 7.95
CA ALA A 50 7.94 10.62 8.85
C ALA A 50 6.44 10.94 9.02
N LEU A 51 5.54 10.23 8.33
CA LEU A 51 4.11 10.49 8.41
C LEU A 51 3.58 10.13 9.80
N PRO A 52 2.84 11.05 10.44
CA PRO A 52 2.34 10.84 11.78
C PRO A 52 1.06 9.98 11.76
N LEU A 53 1.01 8.96 12.61
CA LEU A 53 -0.07 7.97 12.64
C LEU A 53 -1.36 8.52 13.28
N ASP A 54 -1.28 9.62 14.02
CA ASP A 54 -2.41 10.25 14.73
C ASP A 54 -3.36 11.03 13.80
N LYS A 55 -2.99 11.23 12.53
CA LYS A 55 -3.78 11.98 11.55
C LYS A 55 -4.87 11.16 10.85
N GLN A 56 -4.90 9.85 11.04
CA GLN A 56 -5.85 8.96 10.39
C GLN A 56 -6.65 8.13 11.40
N GLU A 57 -7.91 7.84 11.05
CA GLU A 57 -8.71 6.83 11.73
C GLU A 57 -8.27 5.44 11.29
N TRP A 58 -7.66 4.71 12.22
CA TRP A 58 -7.25 3.32 12.00
C TRP A 58 -8.42 2.37 12.26
N PRO A 59 -8.48 1.22 11.55
CA PRO A 59 -9.42 0.15 11.90
C PRO A 59 -9.29 -0.23 13.37
N GLU A 60 -10.39 -0.59 14.02
CA GLU A 60 -10.40 -0.93 15.46
C GLU A 60 -9.43 -2.07 15.78
N GLU A 61 -9.26 -2.98 14.82
CA GLU A 61 -8.36 -4.13 14.88
C GLU A 61 -6.88 -3.70 14.91
N CYS A 62 -6.55 -2.53 14.34
CA CYS A 62 -5.20 -1.98 14.33
C CYS A 62 -4.85 -1.21 15.62
N VAL A 63 -5.84 -0.77 16.39
CA VAL A 63 -5.64 0.04 17.61
C VAL A 63 -4.75 -0.66 18.66
N PRO A 64 -4.90 -1.97 18.95
CA PRO A 64 -4.06 -2.66 19.94
C PRO A 64 -2.57 -2.62 19.60
N ILE A 65 -2.21 -2.86 18.34
CA ILE A 65 -0.81 -2.90 17.91
C ILE A 65 -0.20 -1.50 17.82
N LEU A 66 -0.98 -0.48 17.43
CA LEU A 66 -0.53 0.92 17.48
C LEU A 66 -0.25 1.37 18.93
N LYS A 67 -1.08 0.94 19.87
CA LYS A 67 -0.84 1.20 21.30
C LYS A 67 0.34 0.42 21.86
N GLU A 68 0.51 -0.83 21.44
CA GLU A 68 1.63 -1.68 21.88
C GLU A 68 2.98 -1.19 21.33
N SER A 69 3.01 -0.75 20.07
CA SER A 69 4.21 -0.21 19.45
C SER A 69 4.62 1.13 20.06
N GLY A 70 3.65 1.94 20.49
CA GLY A 70 3.90 3.31 20.96
C GLY A 70 4.40 4.24 19.85
N ALA A 71 4.26 3.82 18.59
CA ALA A 71 4.73 4.56 17.43
C ALA A 71 3.90 5.84 17.23
N ALA A 72 4.59 6.96 17.06
CA ALA A 72 4.01 8.22 16.62
C ALA A 72 4.07 8.36 15.09
N THR A 73 5.04 7.72 14.43
CA THR A 73 5.26 7.81 12.99
C THR A 73 5.22 6.43 12.31
N LEU A 74 4.97 6.42 10.99
CA LEU A 74 5.01 5.19 10.19
C LEU A 74 6.37 4.49 10.30
N GLY A 75 7.47 5.24 10.31
CA GLY A 75 8.82 4.70 10.47
C GLY A 75 9.00 3.96 11.78
N GLU A 76 8.55 4.53 12.89
CA GLU A 76 8.60 3.88 14.21
C GLU A 76 7.75 2.61 14.25
N LEU A 77 6.60 2.60 13.57
CA LEU A 77 5.76 1.40 13.46
C LEU A 77 6.46 0.30 12.65
N VAL A 78 7.07 0.64 11.52
CA VAL A 78 7.84 -0.29 10.69
C VAL A 78 9.04 -0.85 11.47
N GLU A 79 9.78 -0.01 12.19
CA GLU A 79 10.87 -0.44 13.06
C GLU A 79 10.40 -1.40 14.15
N TYR A 80 9.27 -1.11 14.78
CA TYR A 80 8.67 -2.00 15.78
C TYR A 80 8.29 -3.36 15.20
N LEU A 81 7.63 -3.39 14.03
CA LEU A 81 7.24 -4.63 13.33
C LEU A 81 8.47 -5.45 12.93
N ASN A 82 9.50 -4.79 12.40
CA ASN A 82 10.78 -5.42 12.05
C ASN A 82 11.47 -5.99 13.29
N HIS A 83 11.49 -5.25 14.40
CA HIS A 83 12.06 -5.71 15.66
C HIS A 83 11.33 -6.95 16.20
N CYS A 84 9.99 -6.96 16.14
CA CYS A 84 9.20 -8.10 16.57
C CYS A 84 9.51 -9.34 15.71
N THR A 85 9.63 -9.14 14.41
CA THR A 85 9.98 -10.21 13.45
C THR A 85 11.38 -10.77 13.72
N ALA A 86 12.38 -9.89 13.90
CA ALA A 86 13.76 -10.27 14.16
C ALA A 86 13.94 -11.00 15.51
N THR A 87 13.15 -10.63 16.52
CA THR A 87 13.20 -11.22 17.87
C THR A 87 12.27 -12.43 18.03
N GLY A 88 11.44 -12.73 17.02
CA GLY A 88 10.38 -13.74 17.12
C GLY A 88 9.30 -13.38 18.15
N LYS A 89 9.19 -12.10 18.53
CA LYS A 89 8.14 -11.63 19.44
C LYS A 89 6.79 -11.81 18.76
N LYS A 90 5.92 -12.59 19.38
CA LYS A 90 4.54 -12.74 18.93
C LYS A 90 3.80 -11.42 19.15
N LEU A 91 3.38 -10.80 18.06
CA LEU A 91 2.53 -9.62 18.08
C LEU A 91 1.17 -9.99 18.69
N ASN A 92 0.61 -9.12 19.53
CA ASN A 92 -0.75 -9.29 20.03
C ASN A 92 -1.78 -8.83 18.98
N ILE A 93 -1.69 -9.43 17.79
CA ILE A 93 -2.58 -9.16 16.66
C ILE A 93 -3.60 -10.29 16.54
N SER A 94 -4.87 -9.93 16.38
CA SER A 94 -5.86 -10.85 15.85
C SER A 94 -5.58 -11.13 14.37
N GLU A 95 -6.13 -12.22 13.84
CA GLU A 95 -6.12 -12.49 12.40
C GLU A 95 -6.75 -11.33 11.62
N ASP A 96 -7.85 -10.78 12.15
CA ASP A 96 -8.51 -9.59 11.60
C ASP A 96 -7.60 -8.36 11.57
N ALA A 97 -6.76 -8.17 12.61
CA ALA A 97 -5.81 -7.07 12.66
C ALA A 97 -4.70 -7.22 11.61
N ALA A 98 -4.20 -8.44 11.40
CA ALA A 98 -3.21 -8.71 10.36
C ALA A 98 -3.77 -8.44 8.96
N THR A 99 -5.01 -8.86 8.71
CA THR A 99 -5.70 -8.64 7.43
C THR A 99 -6.07 -7.17 7.21
N ALA A 100 -6.42 -6.42 8.27
CA ALA A 100 -6.76 -5.00 8.17
C ALA A 100 -5.53 -4.07 8.07
N MET A 101 -4.39 -4.48 8.64
CA MET A 101 -3.21 -3.62 8.75
C MET A 101 -2.63 -3.25 7.39
N PHE A 102 -2.44 -4.23 6.50
CA PHE A 102 -1.86 -3.96 5.17
C PHE A 102 -2.70 -2.99 4.33
N PRO A 103 -4.02 -3.22 4.15
CA PRO A 103 -4.89 -2.27 3.45
C PRO A 103 -4.91 -0.88 4.10
N ALA A 104 -4.91 -0.80 5.44
CA ALA A 104 -4.89 0.47 6.15
C ALA A 104 -3.59 1.25 5.90
N LEU A 105 -2.44 0.56 5.92
CA LEU A 105 -1.14 1.16 5.63
C LEU A 105 -1.04 1.62 4.17
N ILE A 106 -1.53 0.83 3.21
CA ILE A 106 -1.58 1.22 1.79
C ILE A 106 -2.40 2.50 1.62
N THR A 107 -3.59 2.54 2.22
CA THR A 107 -4.47 3.73 2.15
C THR A 107 -3.80 4.94 2.79
N PHE A 108 -3.21 4.77 3.98
CA PHE A 108 -2.50 5.85 4.68
C PHE A 108 -1.36 6.44 3.86
N CYS A 109 -0.49 5.58 3.31
CA CYS A 109 0.63 6.02 2.47
C CYS A 109 0.13 6.66 1.17
N TYR A 110 -0.90 6.11 0.54
CA TYR A 110 -1.47 6.64 -0.69
C TYR A 110 -2.10 8.01 -0.45
N ASP A 111 -2.91 8.18 0.58
CA ASP A 111 -3.61 9.44 0.86
C ASP A 111 -2.65 10.56 1.28
N ALA A 112 -1.56 10.22 1.96
CA ALA A 112 -0.53 11.17 2.32
C ALA A 112 0.39 11.57 1.14
N ALA A 113 0.44 10.76 0.08
CA ALA A 113 1.23 11.07 -1.10
C ALA A 113 0.64 12.25 -1.88
N ASP A 114 1.54 13.08 -2.44
CA ASP A 114 1.14 14.13 -3.38
C ASP A 114 0.72 13.50 -4.73
N MET A 115 0.25 14.34 -5.68
CA MET A 115 -0.21 13.85 -6.98
C MET A 115 0.87 13.08 -7.74
N ASN A 116 2.15 13.46 -7.57
CA ASN A 116 3.26 12.77 -8.21
C ASN A 116 3.53 11.41 -7.55
N GLY A 117 3.51 11.35 -6.21
CA GLY A 117 3.66 10.11 -5.46
C GLY A 117 2.51 9.13 -5.70
N LYS A 118 1.27 9.62 -5.80
CA LYS A 118 0.12 8.79 -6.18
C LYS A 118 0.22 8.27 -7.62
N ARG A 119 0.68 9.10 -8.57
CA ARG A 119 0.94 8.65 -9.94
C ARG A 119 2.05 7.60 -9.97
N PHE A 120 3.17 7.86 -9.30
CA PHE A 120 4.29 6.93 -9.21
C PHE A 120 3.88 5.60 -8.57
N PHE A 121 3.01 5.61 -7.57
CA PHE A 121 2.41 4.40 -7.02
C PHE A 121 1.72 3.56 -8.11
N TRP A 122 0.91 4.18 -8.97
CA TRP A 122 0.23 3.45 -10.06
C TRP A 122 1.19 3.00 -11.16
N GLU A 123 2.19 3.81 -11.52
CA GLU A 123 3.25 3.41 -12.44
C GLU A 123 3.97 2.17 -11.91
N TYR A 124 4.38 2.20 -10.63
CA TYR A 124 5.01 1.08 -9.97
C TYR A 124 4.13 -0.18 -9.93
N ILE A 125 2.83 -0.03 -9.65
CA ILE A 125 1.87 -1.14 -9.69
C ILE A 125 1.80 -1.73 -11.11
N LEU A 126 1.73 -0.91 -12.16
CA LEU A 126 1.65 -1.36 -13.55
C LEU A 126 2.94 -2.02 -14.05
N GLU A 127 4.09 -1.54 -13.59
CA GLU A 127 5.40 -2.10 -13.92
C GLU A 127 5.65 -3.42 -13.16
N SER A 128 5.28 -3.48 -11.87
CA SER A 128 5.52 -4.63 -11.00
C SER A 128 4.50 -5.74 -11.23
N ASN A 129 3.23 -5.39 -11.47
CA ASN A 129 2.24 -6.33 -11.96
C ASN A 129 2.42 -6.44 -13.46
N SER A 130 3.43 -7.21 -13.89
CA SER A 130 3.72 -7.47 -15.30
C SER A 130 2.43 -7.55 -16.09
N LEU A 131 2.11 -6.47 -16.83
CA LEU A 131 1.04 -6.41 -17.80
C LEU A 131 1.44 -7.37 -18.93
N VAL A 132 1.34 -8.67 -18.66
CA VAL A 132 1.37 -9.69 -19.70
C VAL A 132 0.08 -9.45 -20.47
N PHE A 133 0.16 -8.61 -21.50
CA PHE A 133 -0.78 -8.65 -22.59
C PHE A 133 -0.54 -10.02 -23.22
N GLU A 134 -1.40 -10.99 -22.91
CA GLU A 134 -1.53 -12.13 -23.81
C GLU A 134 -2.00 -11.52 -25.13
N ASP A 135 -1.11 -11.50 -26.13
CA ASP A 135 -1.50 -11.25 -27.50
C ASP A 135 -2.66 -12.21 -27.79
N ALA A 136 -3.86 -11.66 -27.91
CA ALA A 136 -5.01 -12.43 -28.34
C ALA A 136 -4.76 -12.84 -29.80
N GLU A 137 -4.24 -14.05 -29.99
CA GLU A 137 -4.11 -14.72 -31.29
C GLU A 137 -5.48 -15.19 -31.80
#